data_AF-A0A1J3EYA4-F1
#
_entry.id   AF-A0A1J3EYA4-F1
#
_cell.length_a   1.000
_cell.length_b   1.000
_cell.length_c   1.000
_cell.angle_alpha   90.00
_cell.angle_beta   90.00
_cell.angle_gamma   90.00
#
_symmetry.space_group_name_H-M   'P 1'
#
loop_
_entity.id
_entity.type
_entity.pdbx_description
1 polymer ?
#
loop_
_entity_poly.entity_id
_entity_poly.type
_entity_poly.pdbx_seq_one_letter_code
_entity_poly.pdbx_strand_id
1 'polypeptide(L)'
;GKELKPDAVTYCTLICGLCKVQEFEVGLEMMDEMLCLSFSPSEAAVSSLVKGLRKKGKIEEALNLVKRVAETGASPNLFEY
;
A
#
# COMPACT_ATOMS: atom_id res chain seq x y z
N GLY A 1 -18.72 -0.01 24.21
CA GLY A 1 -18.40 0.66 22.93
C GLY A 1 -17.83 -0.39 22.00
N LYS A 2 -18.27 -0.42 20.73
CA LYS A 2 -17.78 -1.40 19.76
C LYS A 2 -16.38 -0.94 19.34
N GLU A 3 -15.33 -1.62 19.80
CA GLU A 3 -13.98 -1.42 19.28
C GLU A 3 -13.98 -1.82 17.81
N LEU A 4 -14.11 -0.83 16.92
CA LEU A 4 -13.96 -1.03 15.48
C LEU A 4 -12.46 -1.13 15.21
N LYS A 5 -11.93 -2.35 15.28
CA LYS A 5 -10.57 -2.59 14.80
C LYS A 5 -10.55 -2.33 13.30
N PRO A 6 -9.59 -1.53 12.79
CA PRO A 6 -9.46 -1.32 11.37
C PRO A 6 -9.21 -2.66 10.69
N ASP A 7 -10.03 -2.94 9.67
CA ASP A 7 -9.89 -4.11 8.81
C ASP A 7 -9.12 -3.74 7.54
N ALA A 8 -8.86 -4.73 6.68
CA ALA A 8 -8.15 -4.52 5.43
C ALA A 8 -8.79 -3.42 4.54
N VAL A 9 -10.12 -3.29 4.58
CA VAL A 9 -10.88 -2.29 3.82
C VAL A 9 -10.60 -0.88 4.35
N THR A 10 -10.52 -0.73 5.68
CA THR A 10 -10.21 0.54 6.34
C THR A 10 -8.82 1.03 5.92
N TYR A 11 -7.78 0.19 6.01
CA TYR A 11 -6.43 0.56 5.56
C TYR A 11 -6.38 0.88 4.07
N CYS A 12 -6.98 0.05 3.21
CA CYS A 12 -7.00 0.30 1.77
C CYS A 12 -7.66 1.64 1.43
N THR A 13 -8.75 1.99 2.13
CA THR A 13 -9.45 3.26 1.93
C THR A 13 -8.57 4.44 2.33
N LEU A 14 -7.91 4.36 3.49
CA LEU A 14 -6.99 5.39 3.98
C LEU A 14 -5.81 5.57 3.02
N ILE A 15 -5.15 4.48 2.62
CA ILE A 15 -4.01 4.51 1.70
C ILE A 15 -4.40 5.14 0.36
N CYS A 16 -5.55 4.75 -0.21
CA CYS A 16 -6.06 5.36 -1.44
C CYS A 16 -6.33 6.86 -1.27
N GLY A 17 -6.90 7.27 -0.12
CA GLY A 17 -7.13 8.67 0.22
C GLY A 17 -5.84 9.47 0.32
N LEU A 18 -4.85 8.95 1.05
CA LEU A 18 -3.52 9.54 1.20
C LEU A 18 -2.80 9.70 -0.14
N CYS A 19 -2.93 8.71 -1.02
CA CYS A 19 -2.39 8.81 -2.38
C CYS A 19 -3.00 9.96 -3.19
N LYS A 20 -4.30 10.25 -3.01
CA LYS A 20 -4.98 11.36 -3.70
C LYS A 20 -4.48 12.74 -3.24
N VAL A 21 -4.09 12.86 -1.97
CA VAL A 21 -3.52 14.08 -1.39
C VAL A 21 -1.98 14.11 -1.47
N GLN A 22 -1.36 13.13 -2.15
CA GLN A 22 0.10 13.02 -2.36
C GLN A 22 0.92 12.79 -1.07
N GLU A 23 0.26 12.34 -0.01
CA GLU A 23 0.83 11.94 1.28
C GLU A 23 1.30 10.47 1.21
N PHE A 24 2.23 10.18 0.30
CA PHE A 24 2.69 8.81 0.03
C PHE A 24 3.52 8.20 1.16
N GLU A 25 4.18 9.02 1.98
CA GLU A 25 4.99 8.55 3.11
C GLU A 25 4.08 7.99 4.22
N VAL A 26 3.05 8.75 4.60
CA VAL A 26 2.00 8.27 5.51
C VAL A 26 1.26 7.06 4.91
N GLY A 27 1.03 7.07 3.58
CA GLY A 27 0.43 5.93 2.90
C GLY A 27 1.29 4.65 2.95
N LEU A 28 2.62 4.78 2.91
CA LEU A 28 3.56 3.68 3.11
C LEU A 28 3.53 3.16 4.54
N GLU A 29 3.54 4.04 5.54
CA GLU A 29 3.43 3.62 6.95
C GLU A 29 2.15 2.81 7.22
N MET A 30 1.02 3.25 6.65
CA MET A 30 -0.25 2.54 6.74
C MET A 30 -0.22 1.19 6.01
N MET A 31 0.49 1.10 4.88
CA MET A 31 0.68 -0.17 4.17
C MET A 31 1.55 -1.12 5.00
N ASP A 32 2.58 -0.61 5.66
CA ASP A 32 3.47 -1.39 6.51
C ASP A 32 2.74 -1.97 7.71
N GLU A 33 1.94 -1.16 8.39
CA GLU A 33 1.09 -1.59 9.49
C GLU A 33 0.09 -2.67 9.03
N MET A 34 -0.56 -2.44 7.89
CA MET A 34 -1.49 -3.40 7.29
C MET A 34 -0.82 -4.76 7.02
N LEU A 35 0.39 -4.76 6.45
CA LEU A 35 1.15 -5.98 6.18
C LEU A 35 1.60 -6.67 7.49
N CYS A 36 2.01 -5.90 8.51
CA CYS A 36 2.36 -6.43 9.83
C CYS A 36 1.16 -7.10 10.54
N LEU A 37 -0.06 -6.63 10.27
CA LEU A 37 -1.30 -7.23 10.76
C LEU A 37 -1.76 -8.43 9.90
N SER A 38 -0.94 -8.89 8.94
CA SER A 38 -1.25 -9.96 7.99
C SER A 38 -2.46 -9.68 7.11
N PHE A 39 -2.79 -8.40 6.87
CA PHE A 39 -3.83 -8.03 5.93
C PHE A 39 -3.26 -7.87 4.52
N SER A 40 -3.98 -8.38 3.52
CA SER A 40 -3.59 -8.26 2.11
C SER A 40 -4.04 -6.91 1.53
N PRO A 41 -3.12 -6.05 1.07
CA PRO A 41 -3.49 -4.78 0.46
C PRO A 41 -4.19 -5.00 -0.87
N SER A 42 -5.14 -4.11 -1.19
CA SER A 42 -5.76 -4.09 -2.51
C SER A 42 -4.78 -3.65 -3.59
N GLU A 43 -4.92 -4.20 -4.79
CA GLU A 43 -4.10 -3.83 -5.95
C GLU A 43 -4.13 -2.32 -6.22
N ALA A 44 -5.29 -1.68 -6.04
CA ALA A 44 -5.46 -0.24 -6.21
C ALA A 44 -4.59 0.57 -5.23
N ALA A 45 -4.50 0.15 -3.95
CA ALA A 45 -3.68 0.81 -2.94
C ALA A 45 -2.18 0.70 -3.28
N VAL A 46 -1.73 -0.51 -3.65
CA VAL A 46 -0.33 -0.77 -4.04
C VAL A 46 0.03 0.02 -5.30
N SER A 47 -0.80 -0.05 -6.35
CA SER A 47 -0.58 0.67 -7.62
C SER A 47 -0.51 2.18 -7.41
N SER A 48 -1.36 2.72 -6.51
CA SER A 48 -1.38 4.16 -6.20
C SER A 48 -0.10 4.61 -5.52
N LEU A 49 0.40 3.87 -4.53
CA LEU A 49 1.66 4.17 -3.85
C LEU A 49 2.86 4.03 -4.79
N VAL A 50 2.94 2.93 -5.56
CA VAL A 50 4.02 2.72 -6.52
C VAL A 50 4.07 3.86 -7.55
N LYS A 51 2.93 4.28 -8.10
CA LYS A 51 2.85 5.41 -9.04
C LYS A 51 3.28 6.72 -8.37
N GLY A 52 2.84 6.97 -7.14
CA GLY A 52 3.20 8.17 -6.37
C GLY A 52 4.70 8.26 -6.09
N LEU A 53 5.30 7.16 -5.62
CA LEU A 53 6.72 7.06 -5.33
C LEU A 53 7.57 7.20 -6.60
N ARG A 54 7.17 6.57 -7.71
CA ARG A 54 7.83 6.75 -9.00
C ARG A 54 7.82 8.21 -9.45
N LYS A 55 6.70 8.92 -9.29
CA LYS A 55 6.60 10.36 -9.62
C LYS A 55 7.49 11.23 -8.74
N LYS A 56 7.70 10.85 -7.48
CA LYS A 56 8.64 11.54 -6.56
C LYS A 56 10.11 11.13 -6.77
N GLY A 57 10.41 10.23 -7.71
CA GLY A 57 11.77 9.71 -7.92
C GLY A 57 12.22 8.67 -6.88
N LYS A 58 11.32 8.23 -5.99
CA LYS A 58 11.56 7.25 -4.92
C LYS A 58 11.42 5.82 -5.46
N ILE A 59 12.23 5.46 -6.45
CA ILE A 59 12.11 4.18 -7.17
C ILE A 59 12.43 2.98 -6.27
N GLU A 60 13.44 3.11 -5.41
CA GLU A 60 13.82 2.03 -4.48
C GLU A 60 12.70 1.71 -3.48
N GLU A 61 12.05 2.74 -2.92
CA GLU A 61 10.90 2.57 -2.03
C GLU A 61 9.74 1.88 -2.76
N ALA A 62 9.46 2.27 -4.01
CA ALA A 62 8.42 1.65 -4.83
C ALA A 62 8.71 0.16 -5.10
N LEU A 63 9.96 -0.20 -5.39
CA LEU A 63 10.37 -1.59 -5.60
C LEU A 63 10.30 -2.41 -4.32
N ASN A 64 10.72 -1.83 -3.20
CA ASN A 64 10.66 -2.49 -1.90
C ASN A 64 9.20 -2.80 -1.52
N LEU A 65 8.28 -1.86 -1.77
CA LEU A 65 6.85 -2.06 -1.54
C LEU A 65 6.32 -3.28 -2.30
N VAL A 66 6.62 -3.38 -3.61
CA VAL A 66 6.16 -4.50 -4.44
C VAL A 66 6.70 -5.84 -3.93
N LYS A 67 7.98 -5.89 -3.51
CA LYS A 67 8.58 -7.11 -2.94
C LYS A 67 7.87 -7.55 -1.66
N ARG A 68 7.62 -6.63 -0.74
CA ARG A 68 6.93 -6.91 0.53
C ARG A 68 5.50 -7.41 0.34
N VAL A 69 4.79 -6.84 -0.63
CA VAL A 69 3.45 -7.30 -1.00
C VAL A 69 3.49 -8.70 -1.64
N ALA A 70 4.51 -8.99 -2.44
CA ALA A 70 4.72 -10.33 -2.99
C ALA A 70 5.03 -11.38 -1.91
N GLU A 71 5.83 -11.02 -0.90
CA GLU A 71 6.18 -11.88 0.23
C GLU A 71 4.98 -12.21 1.14
N THR A 72 3.97 -11.34 1.19
CA THR A 72 2.71 -11.58 1.91
C THR A 72 1.71 -12.45 1.15
N GLY A 73 2.10 -13.00 -0.01
CA GLY A 73 1.31 -13.96 -0.79
C GLY A 73 0.34 -13.32 -1.80
N ALA A 74 0.33 -11.99 -1.92
CA ALA A 74 -0.36 -11.30 -3.01
C ALA A 74 0.56 -11.33 -4.25
N SER A 75 0.33 -12.27 -5.16
CA SER A 75 1.09 -12.32 -6.41
C SER A 75 0.90 -11.01 -7.18
N PRO A 76 1.97 -10.22 -7.45
CA PRO A 76 1.89 -9.01 -8.26
C PRO A 76 1.87 -9.40 -9.75
N ASN A 77 0.95 -10.27 -10.15
CA ASN A 77 0.80 -10.70 -11.54
C ASN A 77 -0.03 -9.68 -12.33
N LEU A 78 0.43 -8.43 -12.48
CA LEU A 78 0.07 -7.59 -13.65
C LEU A 78 0.77 -6.21 -13.71
N PHE A 79 1.99 -6.04 -13.21
CA PHE A 79 2.78 -4.87 -13.61
C PHE A 79 3.52 -5.20 -14.90
N GLU A 80 2.79 -5.11 -16.03
CA GLU A 80 3.40 -5.03 -17.36
C GLU A 80 4.37 -3.83 -17.41
N TYR A 81 5.56 -4.11 -17.94
CA TYR A 81 6.76 -3.24 -17.97
C TYR A 81 6.59 -2.00 -18.85
#